data_AF-A0A820PWR1-F1
#
_entry.id   AF-A0A820PWR1-F1
#
_cell.length_a   1.000
_cell.length_b   1.000
_cell.length_c   1.000
_cell.angle_alpha   90.00
_cell.angle_beta   90.00
_cell.angle_gamma   90.00
#
_symmetry.space_group_name_H-M   'P 1'
#
loop_
_entity.id
_entity.type
_entity.pdbx_description
1 polymer ?
#
loop_
_entity_poly.entity_id
_entity_poly.type
_entity_poly.pdbx_seq_one_letter_code
_entity_poly.pdbx_strand_id
1 'polypeptide(L)'
;MTTSIDIAVCLDRSSSIAFYFKQIRLSLRSILNRALSCHQSDVRMALIEFQSHSHHWRTNIHPFTSSGDEFHEWIDAIEIENGNFNENKGIVDALGATLTLDWRPNVSHTYLYF
;
A
#
# COMPACT_ATOMS: atom_id res chain seq x y z
N MET A 1 -15.02 14.74 18.44
CA MET A 1 -13.62 14.26 18.46
C MET A 1 -13.31 13.78 17.05
N THR A 2 -12.26 14.30 16.44
CA THR A 2 -11.79 13.84 15.13
C THR A 2 -10.97 12.56 15.31
N THR A 3 -11.32 11.50 14.59
CA THR A 3 -10.57 10.23 14.63
C THR A 3 -9.41 10.30 13.65
N SER A 4 -8.18 10.41 14.15
CA SER A 4 -7.00 10.37 13.30
C SER A 4 -6.64 8.91 12.95
N ILE A 5 -6.34 8.65 11.69
CA ILE A 5 -6.02 7.30 11.19
C ILE A 5 -4.84 7.38 10.24
N ASP A 6 -3.89 6.47 10.42
CA ASP A 6 -2.80 6.22 9.48
C ASP A 6 -3.02 4.86 8.83
N ILE A 7 -2.92 4.80 7.50
CA ILE A 7 -3.14 3.57 6.73
C ILE A 7 -1.87 3.25 5.94
N ALA A 8 -1.24 2.11 6.20
CA ALA A 8 -0.18 1.58 5.33
C ALA A 8 -0.75 0.50 4.43
N VAL A 9 -0.62 0.68 3.11
CA VAL A 9 -1.02 -0.31 2.11
C VAL A 9 0.23 -1.04 1.63
N CYS A 10 0.30 -2.34 1.88
CA CYS A 10 1.29 -3.22 1.27
C CYS A 10 0.66 -3.90 0.06
N LEU A 11 1.23 -3.70 -1.12
CA LEU A 11 0.69 -4.23 -2.38
C LEU A 11 1.73 -5.11 -3.08
N ASP A 12 1.39 -6.38 -3.28
CA ASP A 12 2.14 -7.28 -4.15
C ASP A 12 2.11 -6.69 -5.56
N ARG A 13 3.24 -6.68 -6.26
CA ARG A 13 3.33 -6.29 -7.68
C ARG A 13 3.85 -7.40 -8.58
N SER A 14 3.81 -8.64 -8.10
CA SER A 14 4.22 -9.82 -8.86
C SER A 14 3.18 -10.28 -9.88
N SER A 15 3.65 -10.98 -10.90
CA SER A 15 2.83 -11.61 -11.94
C SER A 15 1.71 -12.52 -11.42
N SER A 16 1.81 -13.05 -10.19
CA SER A 16 0.75 -13.92 -9.64
C SER A 16 -0.57 -13.21 -9.38
N ILE A 17 -0.54 -11.89 -9.19
CA ILE A 17 -1.77 -11.10 -9.01
C ILE A 17 -2.21 -10.41 -10.31
N ALA A 18 -1.50 -10.60 -11.42
CA ALA A 18 -1.73 -9.86 -12.66
C ALA A 18 -3.18 -9.90 -13.15
N PHE A 19 -3.82 -11.07 -13.04
CA PHE A 19 -5.22 -11.26 -13.43
C PHE A 19 -6.20 -10.44 -12.59
N TYR A 20 -5.88 -10.22 -11.31
CA TYR A 20 -6.71 -9.51 -10.34
C TYR A 20 -6.30 -8.05 -10.12
N PHE A 21 -5.15 -7.64 -10.68
CA PHE A 21 -4.54 -6.37 -10.35
C PHE A 21 -5.43 -5.17 -10.66
N LYS A 22 -6.16 -5.23 -11.78
CA LYS A 22 -7.15 -4.21 -12.13
C LYS A 22 -8.24 -4.09 -11.06
N GLN A 23 -8.76 -5.20 -10.57
CA GLN A 23 -9.78 -5.22 -9.52
C GLN A 23 -9.20 -4.74 -8.19
N ILE A 24 -7.99 -5.16 -7.83
CA ILE A 24 -7.28 -4.72 -6.61
C ILE A 24 -7.12 -3.20 -6.62
N ARG A 25 -6.67 -2.61 -7.74
CA ARG A 25 -6.56 -1.15 -7.89
C ARG A 25 -7.90 -0.45 -7.67
N LEU A 26 -8.98 -0.95 -8.26
CA LEU A 26 -10.32 -0.37 -8.10
C LEU A 26 -10.84 -0.50 -6.66
N SER A 27 -10.60 -1.64 -6.01
CA SER A 27 -10.96 -1.86 -4.61
C SER A 27 -10.19 -0.94 -3.68
N LEU A 28 -8.87 -0.82 -3.85
CA LEU A 28 -8.03 0.11 -3.10
C LEU A 28 -8.53 1.54 -3.25
N ARG A 29 -8.78 1.98 -4.49
CA ARG A 29 -9.34 3.30 -4.78
C ARG A 29 -10.65 3.55 -4.03
N SER A 30 -11.57 2.59 -4.10
CA SER A 30 -12.88 2.72 -3.46
C SER A 30 -12.77 2.80 -1.93
N ILE A 31 -11.97 1.94 -1.31
CA ILE A 31 -11.76 1.91 0.14
C ILE A 31 -11.13 3.22 0.62
N LEU A 32 -10.07 3.67 -0.05
CA LEU A 32 -9.31 4.84 0.36
C LEU A 32 -10.07 6.15 0.12
N ASN A 33 -10.78 6.28 -1.02
CA ASN A 33 -11.66 7.42 -1.26
C ASN A 33 -12.75 7.51 -0.19
N ARG A 34 -13.31 6.37 0.21
CA ARG A 34 -14.31 6.33 1.29
C ARG A 34 -13.69 6.76 2.62
N ALA A 35 -12.49 6.31 2.94
CA ALA A 35 -11.77 6.70 4.15
C ALA A 35 -11.50 8.22 4.18
N LEU A 36 -10.97 8.78 3.11
CA LEU A 36 -10.70 10.22 2.97
C LEU A 36 -11.97 11.09 2.97
N SER A 37 -13.08 10.58 2.41
CA SER A 37 -14.35 11.32 2.37
C SER A 37 -15.04 11.43 3.73
N CYS A 38 -14.59 10.69 4.74
CA CYS A 38 -15.17 10.72 6.07
C CYS A 38 -14.77 12.02 6.79
N HIS A 39 -15.65 13.03 6.77
CA HIS A 39 -15.43 14.37 7.33
C HIS A 39 -15.10 14.44 8.84
N GLN A 40 -15.14 13.31 9.54
CA GLN A 40 -14.78 13.23 10.96
C GLN A 40 -13.37 12.67 11.20
N SER A 41 -12.65 12.29 10.14
CA SER A 41 -11.36 11.62 10.27
C SER A 41 -10.23 12.38 9.58
N ASP A 42 -9.09 12.48 10.26
CA ASP A 42 -7.85 12.97 9.68
C ASP A 42 -7.02 11.76 9.22
N VAL A 43 -7.10 11.48 7.92
CA VAL A 43 -6.57 10.26 7.30
C VAL A 43 -5.34 10.59 6.46
N ARG A 44 -4.27 9.82 6.66
CA ARG A 44 -3.13 9.79 5.74
C ARG A 44 -2.74 8.35 5.42
N MET A 45 -2.15 8.16 4.25
CA MET A 45 -1.95 6.85 3.65
C MET A 45 -0.54 6.74 3.09
N ALA A 46 0.10 5.59 3.30
CA ALA A 46 1.40 5.24 2.74
C ALA A 46 1.26 3.99 1.86
N LEU A 47 2.09 3.87 0.83
CA LEU A 47 2.11 2.72 -0.07
C LEU A 47 3.47 2.04 -0.01
N ILE A 48 3.46 0.72 0.16
CA ILE A 48 4.63 -0.13 0.09
C ILE A 48 4.37 -1.15 -1.01
N GLU A 49 5.15 -1.08 -2.06
CA GLU A 49 5.12 -2.06 -3.13
C GLU A 49 6.18 -3.13 -2.85
N PHE A 50 5.83 -4.40 -3.02
CA PHE A 50 6.78 -5.49 -2.83
C PHE A 50 6.64 -6.59 -3.88
N GLN A 51 7.70 -7.37 -4.06
CA GLN A 51 7.75 -8.50 -4.97
C GLN A 51 8.27 -9.75 -4.23
N SER A 52 8.21 -10.90 -4.90
CA SER A 52 9.02 -12.07 -4.55
C SER A 52 10.51 -11.75 -4.44
N HIS A 53 11.18 -12.50 -3.57
CA HIS A 53 12.64 -12.55 -3.45
C HIS A 53 13.27 -13.20 -4.69
N SER A 54 13.20 -12.54 -5.85
CA SER A 54 14.19 -12.77 -6.91
C SER A 54 15.44 -11.93 -6.58
N HIS A 55 16.56 -12.18 -7.29
CA HIS A 55 17.89 -11.62 -7.02
C HIS A 55 17.99 -10.08 -6.91
N HIS A 56 16.93 -9.33 -7.18
CA HIS A 56 16.81 -7.89 -6.96
C HIS A 56 15.54 -7.57 -6.17
N TRP A 57 15.62 -7.65 -4.84
CA TRP A 57 14.56 -7.17 -3.97
C TRP A 57 14.31 -5.69 -4.27
N ARG A 58 13.07 -5.35 -4.63
CA ARG A 58 12.63 -3.97 -4.82
C ARG A 58 11.36 -3.76 -4.00
N THR A 59 11.57 -3.32 -2.76
CA THR A 59 10.53 -2.73 -1.93
C THR A 59 10.55 -1.22 -2.18
N ASN A 60 9.51 -0.71 -2.83
CA ASN A 60 9.35 0.74 -2.99
C ASN A 60 8.48 1.25 -1.86
N ILE A 61 8.94 2.30 -1.18
CA ILE A 61 8.22 2.91 -0.06
C ILE A 61 7.82 4.31 -0.46
N HIS A 62 6.52 4.55 -0.52
CA HIS A 62 5.93 5.87 -0.65
C HIS A 62 5.48 6.35 0.74
N PRO A 63 5.90 7.54 1.18
CA PRO A 63 5.62 8.03 2.53
C PRO A 63 4.13 8.33 2.73
N PHE A 64 3.75 8.70 3.96
CA PHE A 64 2.38 9.12 4.23
C PHE A 64 2.01 10.39 3.46
N THR A 65 0.88 10.35 2.77
CA THR A 65 0.21 11.50 2.16
C THR A 65 -1.25 11.59 2.62
N SER A 66 -1.75 12.81 2.78
CA SER A 66 -3.19 13.08 2.93
C SER A 66 -3.88 13.34 1.58
N SER A 67 -3.13 13.37 0.48
CA SER A 67 -3.65 13.59 -0.86
C SER A 67 -4.13 12.27 -1.47
N GLY A 68 -5.44 12.18 -1.72
CA GLY A 68 -5.99 11.03 -2.44
C GLY A 68 -5.45 10.94 -3.87
N ASP A 69 -5.27 12.08 -4.54
CA ASP A 69 -4.79 12.13 -5.93
C ASP A 69 -3.36 11.60 -6.04
N GLU A 70 -2.47 12.04 -5.13
CA GLU A 70 -1.08 11.57 -5.09
C GLU A 70 -1.01 10.06 -4.82
N PHE A 71 -1.82 9.55 -3.89
CA PHE A 71 -1.89 8.12 -3.62
C PHE A 71 -2.37 7.33 -4.85
N HIS A 72 -3.34 7.86 -5.58
CA HIS A 72 -3.86 7.23 -6.80
C HIS A 72 -2.86 7.22 -7.93
N GLU A 73 -2.03 8.26 -8.06
CA GLU A 73 -0.92 8.30 -9.00
C GLU A 73 0.09 7.20 -8.69
N TRP A 74 0.42 6.97 -7.41
CA TRP A 74 1.31 5.87 -7.03
C TRP A 74 0.72 4.51 -7.40
N ILE A 75 -0.56 4.25 -7.11
CA ILE A 75 -1.23 3.00 -7.49
C ILE A 75 -1.18 2.77 -9.01
N ASP A 76 -1.43 3.81 -9.80
CA ASP A 76 -1.48 3.71 -11.27
C ASP A 76 -0.10 3.50 -11.89
N ALA A 77 0.94 4.05 -11.27
CA ALA A 77 2.32 3.90 -11.71
C ALA A 77 2.90 2.49 -11.49
N ILE A 78 2.25 1.65 -10.68
CA ILE A 78 2.75 0.31 -10.41
C ILE A 78 2.76 -0.52 -11.69
N GLU A 79 3.92 -1.06 -12.04
CA GLU A 79 4.04 -2.04 -13.10
C GLU A 79 4.08 -3.44 -12.51
N ILE A 80 3.29 -4.36 -13.07
CA ILE A 80 3.39 -5.77 -12.70
C ILE A 80 4.70 -6.29 -13.24
N GLU A 81 5.57 -6.75 -12.36
CA GLU A 81 6.84 -7.35 -12.76
C GLU A 81 6.67 -8.86 -12.97
N ASN A 82 7.19 -9.34 -14.10
CA ASN A 82 7.29 -10.77 -14.39
C ASN A 82 8.30 -11.39 -13.42
N GLY A 83 7.78 -12.04 -12.37
CA GLY A 83 8.56 -12.84 -11.43
C GLY A 83 8.29 -14.34 -11.60
N ASN A 84 9.10 -15.16 -10.97
CA ASN A 84 8.88 -16.61 -10.95
C ASN A 84 7.82 -16.95 -9.88
N PHE A 85 6.80 -17.72 -10.26
CA PHE A 85 5.67 -18.05 -9.37
C PHE A 85 6.08 -18.84 -8.12
N ASN A 86 7.27 -19.44 -8.12
CA ASN A 86 7.78 -20.30 -7.07
C ASN A 86 8.72 -19.60 -6.07
N GLU A 87 8.87 -18.28 -6.16
CA GLU A 87 9.72 -17.53 -5.23
C GLU A 87 8.94 -17.11 -3.97
N ASN A 88 9.61 -17.13 -2.83
CA ASN A 88 9.06 -16.60 -1.57
C ASN A 88 8.66 -15.14 -1.77
N LYS A 89 7.43 -14.79 -1.36
CA LYS A 89 6.96 -13.40 -1.38
C LYS A 89 7.73 -12.57 -0.35
N GLY A 90 8.20 -11.39 -0.74
CA GLY A 90 8.84 -10.41 0.15
C GLY A 90 7.88 -9.72 1.13
N ILE A 91 6.79 -10.39 1.52
CA ILE A 91 5.77 -9.84 2.43
C ILE A 91 6.36 -9.48 3.79
N VAL A 92 7.28 -10.30 4.31
CA VAL A 92 7.92 -10.03 5.62
C VAL A 92 8.74 -8.75 5.55
N ASP A 93 9.44 -8.52 4.45
CA ASP A 93 10.19 -7.28 4.23
C ASP A 93 9.27 -6.08 4.05
N ALA A 94 8.15 -6.25 3.32
CA ALA A 94 7.14 -5.20 3.17
C ALA A 94 6.54 -4.81 4.53
N LEU A 95 6.17 -5.79 5.35
CA LEU A 95 5.70 -5.55 6.71
C LEU A 95 6.80 -4.94 7.58
N GLY A 96 8.06 -5.36 7.44
CA GLY A 96 9.19 -4.72 8.10
C GLY A 96 9.38 -3.26 7.70
N ALA A 97 9.22 -2.94 6.41
CA ALA A 97 9.28 -1.57 5.89
C ALA A 97 8.15 -0.69 6.43
N THR A 98 6.99 -1.25 6.80
CA THR A 98 5.95 -0.45 7.48
C THR A 98 6.46 0.15 8.79
N LEU A 99 7.40 -0.51 9.48
CA LEU A 99 7.93 -0.03 10.75
C LEU A 99 8.85 1.20 10.59
N THR A 100 9.31 1.50 9.37
CA THR A 100 10.15 2.67 9.08
C THR A 100 9.33 3.89 8.66
N LEU A 101 8.02 3.76 8.50
CA LEU A 101 7.13 4.87 8.18
C LEU A 101 7.02 5.84 9.38
N ASP A 102 6.84 7.12 9.09
CA ASP A 102 6.67 8.17 10.10
C ASP A 102 5.28 8.14 10.72
N TRP A 103 4.93 7.11 11.50
CA TRP A 103 3.61 6.93 12.14
C TRP A 103 3.31 8.02 13.19
N ARG A 104 2.08 8.54 13.21
CA ARG A 104 1.67 9.52 14.22
C ARG A 104 1.48 8.81 15.56
N PRO A 105 1.95 9.40 16.67
CA PRO A 105 1.64 8.87 17.99
C PRO A 105 0.15 9.07 18.31
N ASN A 106 -0.44 8.13 19.06
CA ASN A 106 -1.81 8.21 19.59
C ASN A 106 -2.94 8.29 18.54
N VAL A 107 -2.73 7.71 17.35
CA VAL A 107 -3.77 7.57 16.32
C VAL A 107 -3.99 6.08 16.02
N SER A 108 -5.10 5.75 15.34
CA SER A 108 -5.31 4.38 14.89
C SER A 108 -4.38 4.06 13.72
N HIS A 109 -3.61 2.97 13.83
CA HIS A 109 -2.76 2.46 12.75
C HIS A 109 -3.43 1.27 12.09
N THR A 110 -3.62 1.34 10.77
CA THR A 110 -4.25 0.28 9.98
C THR A 110 -3.27 -0.20 8.91
N TYR A 111 -3.18 -1.52 8.76
CA TYR A 111 -2.37 -2.17 7.75
C TYR A 111 -3.32 -2.87 6.78
N LEU A 112 -3.22 -2.54 5.50
CA LEU A 112 -3.95 -3.22 4.44
C LEU A 112 -2.96 -3.98 3.57
N TYR A 113 -3.27 -5.24 3.29
CA TYR A 113 -2.43 -6.11 2.48
C TYR A 113 -3.22 -6.61 1.27
N PHE A 114 -2.63 -6.50 0.09
CA PHE A 114 -3.21 -6.86 -1.20
C PHE A 114 -2.23 -7.64 -2.07
#